data_AF-F6D250-F1
#
_entry.id   AF-F6D250-F1
#
_cell.length_a   1.000
_cell.length_b   1.000
_cell.length_c   1.000
_cell.angle_alpha   90.00
_cell.angle_beta   90.00
_cell.angle_gamma   90.00
#
_symmetry.space_group_name_H-M   'P 1'
#
loop_
_entity.id
_entity.type
_entity.pdbx_description
1 polymer ?
#
loop_
_entity_poly.entity_id
_entity_poly.type
_entity_poly.pdbx_seq_one_letter_code
_entity_poly.pdbx_strand_id
1 'polypeptide(L)'
;MEMEDEKLEELQEQLILIYKFISQHNRLKRFYYEGVEFNEPIKGDDATIRKLLELGDAEDVLQSCILELEEQKTGKNTGDEDVDSKVKFNEIMDSYDLNALFKKYGMKNLNDVGMLDMKRILSFL
;
A
#
# COMPACT_ATOMS: atom_id res chain seq x y z
N MET A 1 0.77 -10.20 -23.07
CA MET A 1 1.43 -9.00 -22.55
C MET A 1 0.41 -8.07 -21.90
N GLU A 2 -0.67 -7.65 -22.57
CA GLU A 2 -1.72 -6.80 -21.93
C GLU A 2 -2.34 -7.35 -20.62
N MET A 3 -2.63 -8.66 -20.54
CA MET A 3 -3.21 -9.26 -19.31
C MET A 3 -2.23 -9.31 -18.12
N GLU A 4 -0.94 -9.15 -18.36
CA GLU A 4 0.09 -9.15 -17.31
C GLU A 4 0.25 -7.74 -16.75
N ASP A 5 0.29 -6.74 -17.64
CA ASP A 5 0.34 -5.32 -17.28
C ASP A 5 -0.89 -4.88 -16.46
N GLU A 6 -2.10 -5.30 -16.85
CA GLU A 6 -3.33 -5.00 -16.08
C GLU A 6 -3.30 -5.59 -14.67
N LYS A 7 -2.70 -6.78 -14.49
CA LYS A 7 -2.59 -7.42 -13.18
C LYS A 7 -1.53 -6.77 -12.30
N LEU A 8 -0.42 -6.33 -12.90
CA LEU A 8 0.63 -5.59 -12.19
C LEU A 8 0.11 -4.23 -11.74
N GLU A 9 -0.65 -3.54 -12.60
CA GLU A 9 -1.33 -2.29 -12.25
C GLU A 9 -2.32 -2.49 -11.09
N GLU A 10 -3.21 -3.49 -11.20
CA GLU A 10 -4.17 -3.83 -10.13
C GLU A 10 -3.46 -4.10 -8.80
N LEU A 11 -2.36 -4.85 -8.83
CA LEU A 11 -1.58 -5.15 -7.63
C LEU A 11 -0.92 -3.91 -7.04
N GLN A 12 -0.31 -3.06 -7.87
CA GLN A 12 0.34 -1.83 -7.41
C GLN A 12 -0.67 -0.87 -6.76
N GLU A 13 -1.83 -0.69 -7.37
CA GLU A 13 -2.93 0.10 -6.79
C GLU A 13 -3.37 -0.42 -5.41
N GLN A 14 -3.49 -1.75 -5.27
CA GLN A 14 -3.85 -2.39 -4.01
C GLN A 14 -2.78 -2.21 -2.94
N LEU A 15 -1.51 -2.35 -3.29
CA LEU A 15 -0.39 -2.09 -2.38
C LEU A 15 -0.34 -0.63 -1.95
N ILE A 16 -0.64 0.32 -2.83
CA ILE A 16 -0.72 1.74 -2.50
C ILE A 16 -1.83 2.02 -1.48
N LEU A 17 -3.00 1.38 -1.60
CA LEU A 17 -4.08 1.51 -0.62
C LEU A 17 -3.66 0.98 0.75
N ILE A 18 -3.00 -0.18 0.80
CA ILE A 18 -2.48 -0.77 2.03
C ILE A 18 -1.41 0.14 2.64
N TYR A 19 -0.44 0.61 1.85
CA TYR A 19 0.60 1.52 2.31
C TYR A 19 0.01 2.80 2.92
N LYS A 20 -0.93 3.44 2.23
CA LYS A 20 -1.56 4.68 2.73
C LYS A 20 -2.34 4.45 4.02
N PHE A 21 -3.03 3.32 4.16
CA PHE A 21 -3.70 2.94 5.41
C PHE A 21 -2.69 2.78 6.56
N ILE A 22 -1.62 1.99 6.34
CA ILE A 22 -0.60 1.72 7.38
C ILE A 22 0.14 3.02 7.76
N SER A 23 0.53 3.83 6.78
CA SER A 23 1.21 5.11 7.04
C SER A 23 0.30 6.08 7.81
N GLN A 24 -1.00 6.10 7.50
CA GLN A 24 -1.98 6.87 8.28
C GLN A 24 -2.08 6.35 9.72
N HIS A 25 -2.20 5.03 9.90
CA HIS A 25 -2.27 4.41 11.22
C HIS A 25 -1.03 4.74 12.06
N ASN A 26 0.16 4.54 11.50
CA ASN A 26 1.43 4.79 12.19
C ASN A 26 1.61 6.26 12.55
N ARG A 27 1.21 7.18 11.66
CA ARG A 27 1.20 8.62 11.96
C ARG A 27 0.23 8.92 13.11
N LEU A 28 -1.01 8.44 13.06
CA LEU A 28 -1.99 8.67 14.12
C LEU A 28 -1.50 8.12 15.46
N LYS A 29 -0.96 6.89 15.47
CA LYS A 29 -0.39 6.25 16.65
C LYS A 29 0.74 7.08 17.24
N ARG A 30 1.68 7.53 16.40
CA ARG A 30 2.83 8.35 16.82
C ARG A 30 2.43 9.71 17.38
N PHE A 31 1.43 10.37 16.80
CA PHE A 31 1.08 11.74 17.19
C PHE A 31 0.02 11.84 18.29
N TYR A 32 -0.93 10.91 18.36
CA TYR A 32 -2.11 11.04 19.21
C TYR A 32 -2.29 9.91 20.24
N TYR A 33 -1.69 8.74 20.01
CA TYR A 33 -1.94 7.54 20.81
C TYR A 33 -0.64 6.88 21.30
N GLU A 34 0.41 7.67 21.49
CA GLU A 34 1.66 7.14 22.05
C GLU A 34 1.40 6.60 23.46
N GLY A 35 1.55 5.27 23.63
CA GLY A 35 1.21 4.57 24.88
C GLY A 35 -0.27 4.23 25.07
N VAL A 36 -1.13 4.45 24.07
CA VAL A 36 -2.56 4.11 24.09
C VAL A 36 -2.87 3.09 23.00
N GLU A 37 -3.50 1.98 23.36
CA GLU A 37 -4.00 1.03 22.36
C GLU A 37 -5.21 1.61 21.63
N PHE A 38 -5.02 1.97 20.36
CA PHE A 38 -6.09 2.38 19.47
C PHE A 38 -6.27 1.34 18.37
N ASN A 39 -7.45 0.72 18.35
CA ASN A 39 -7.83 -0.25 17.35
C ASN A 39 -8.68 0.42 16.27
N GLU A 40 -8.14 0.55 15.07
CA GLU A 40 -8.92 1.05 13.94
C GLU A 40 -10.07 0.10 13.58
N PRO A 41 -11.25 0.63 13.21
CA PRO A 41 -12.40 -0.17 12.80
C PRO A 41 -12.21 -0.66 11.36
N ILE A 42 -11.27 -1.58 11.16
CA ILE A 42 -10.99 -2.21 9.87
C ILE A 42 -12.14 -3.14 9.49
N LYS A 43 -12.59 -3.08 8.24
CA LYS A 43 -13.57 -4.02 7.70
C LYS A 43 -12.89 -5.12 6.88
N GLY A 44 -13.54 -6.28 6.79
CA GLY A 44 -13.05 -7.41 6.01
C GLY A 44 -11.97 -8.20 6.76
N ASP A 45 -10.84 -8.46 6.11
CA ASP A 45 -9.71 -9.23 6.65
C ASP A 45 -8.87 -8.42 7.65
N ASP A 46 -9.50 -8.07 8.77
CA ASP A 46 -8.90 -7.34 9.89
C ASP A 46 -7.68 -8.08 10.47
N ALA A 47 -7.69 -9.42 10.51
CA ALA A 47 -6.60 -10.21 11.06
C ALA A 47 -5.30 -10.04 10.27
N THR A 48 -5.37 -10.06 8.94
CA THR A 48 -4.19 -9.86 8.08
C THR A 48 -3.67 -8.43 8.17
N ILE A 49 -4.58 -7.43 8.15
CA ILE A 49 -4.19 -6.03 8.27
C ILE A 49 -3.53 -5.75 9.63
N ARG A 50 -4.06 -6.30 10.73
CA ARG A 50 -3.44 -6.16 12.06
C ARG A 50 -2.03 -6.75 12.11
N LYS A 51 -1.81 -7.92 11.50
CA LYS A 51 -0.46 -8.49 11.40
C LYS A 51 0.48 -7.58 10.64
N LEU A 52 0.04 -6.95 9.55
CA LEU A 52 0.84 -5.96 8.83
C LEU A 52 1.15 -4.74 9.71
N LEU A 53 0.20 -4.26 10.51
CA LEU A 53 0.43 -3.14 11.45
C LEU A 53 1.41 -3.48 12.59
N GLU A 54 1.54 -4.77 12.94
CA GLU A 54 2.50 -5.26 13.93
C GLU A 54 3.92 -5.39 13.38
N LEU A 55 4.08 -5.45 12.05
CA LEU A 55 5.39 -5.43 11.40
C LEU A 55 5.96 -4.01 11.47
N GLY A 56 7.04 -3.84 12.24
CA GLY A 56 7.68 -2.54 12.45
C GLY A 56 8.24 -1.89 11.18
N ASP A 57 8.42 -2.69 10.13
CA ASP A 57 8.99 -2.33 8.82
C ASP A 57 7.96 -2.43 7.67
N ALA A 58 6.66 -2.55 7.97
CA ALA A 58 5.62 -2.71 6.95
C ALA A 58 5.62 -1.62 5.87
N GLU A 59 5.83 -0.36 6.26
CA GLU A 59 5.90 0.77 5.31
C GLU A 59 7.07 0.62 4.34
N ASP A 60 8.25 0.19 4.84
CA ASP A 60 9.46 0.03 4.03
C ASP A 60 9.35 -1.16 3.07
N VAL A 61 8.77 -2.28 3.55
CA VAL A 61 8.50 -3.46 2.72
C VAL A 61 7.53 -3.10 1.59
N LEU A 62 6.40 -2.47 1.92
CA LEU A 62 5.41 -2.07 0.92
C LEU A 62 5.96 -1.06 -0.08
N GLN A 63 6.75 -0.09 0.40
CA GLN A 63 7.43 0.87 -0.48
C GLN A 63 8.35 0.15 -1.48
N SER A 64 9.12 -0.84 -1.01
CA SER A 64 10.01 -1.63 -1.86
C SER A 64 9.23 -2.40 -2.92
N CYS A 65 8.16 -3.09 -2.52
CA CYS A 65 7.31 -3.83 -3.47
C CYS A 65 6.65 -2.93 -4.51
N ILE A 66 6.20 -1.73 -4.12
CA ILE A 66 5.59 -0.76 -5.07
C ILE A 66 6.62 -0.29 -6.11
N LEU A 67 7.86 -0.04 -5.68
CA LEU A 67 8.95 0.36 -6.58
C LEU A 67 9.32 -0.78 -7.52
N GLU A 68 9.47 -2.00 -7.02
CA GLU A 68 9.75 -3.19 -7.84
C GLU A 68 8.68 -3.43 -8.91
N LEU A 69 7.40 -3.22 -8.58
CA LEU A 69 6.32 -3.31 -9.58
C LEU A 69 6.43 -2.21 -10.64
N GLU A 70 6.82 -1.00 -10.25
CA GLU A 70 7.00 0.09 -11.22
C GLU A 70 8.19 -0.18 -12.16
N GLU A 71 9.27 -0.77 -11.66
CA GLU A 71 10.41 -1.22 -12.47
C GLU A 71 9.96 -2.27 -13.49
N GLN A 72 9.16 -3.25 -13.06
CA GLN A 72 8.63 -4.29 -13.95
C GLN A 72 7.73 -3.71 -15.05
N LYS A 73 6.90 -2.72 -14.71
CA LYS A 73 6.00 -2.06 -15.67
C LYS A 73 6.75 -1.17 -16.67
N THR A 74 7.73 -0.40 -16.20
CA THR A 74 8.41 0.63 -17.02
C THR A 74 9.68 0.14 -17.69
N GLY A 75 10.24 -0.99 -17.23
CA GLY A 75 11.53 -1.52 -17.67
C GLY A 75 12.72 -0.65 -17.29
N LYS A 76 12.53 0.35 -16.42
CA LYS A 76 13.58 1.25 -15.94
C LYS A 76 13.99 0.83 -14.55
N ASN A 77 15.28 0.54 -14.36
CA ASN A 77 15.84 0.39 -13.01
C ASN A 77 15.64 1.68 -12.22
N THR A 78 14.99 1.58 -11.08
CA THR A 78 14.90 2.63 -10.07
C THR A 78 16.02 2.55 -9.02
N GLY A 79 16.88 1.54 -9.11
CA GLY A 79 18.08 1.40 -8.29
C GLY A 79 19.26 2.27 -8.75
N ASP A 80 19.70 3.18 -7.88
CA ASP A 80 21.10 3.22 -7.41
C ASP A 80 21.37 4.32 -6.36
N GLU A 81 20.43 5.26 -6.10
CA GLU A 81 20.58 6.27 -5.03
C GLU A 81 19.28 6.41 -4.19
N ASP A 82 19.39 6.30 -2.86
CA ASP A 82 18.27 6.39 -1.89
C ASP A 82 17.41 7.67 -2.01
N VAL A 83 17.97 8.73 -2.59
CA VAL A 83 17.25 9.98 -2.84
C VAL A 83 16.34 9.86 -4.06
N ASP A 84 16.79 9.16 -5.11
CA ASP A 84 16.03 8.95 -6.35
C ASP A 84 14.84 8.00 -6.13
N SER A 85 15.03 6.97 -5.29
CA SER A 85 13.95 6.03 -4.94
C SER A 85 12.80 6.69 -4.18
N LYS A 86 13.10 7.60 -3.24
CA LYS A 86 12.07 8.37 -2.52
C LYS A 86 11.32 9.36 -3.40
N VAL A 87 12.02 10.04 -4.30
CA VAL A 87 11.39 10.97 -5.25
C VAL A 87 10.42 10.21 -6.16
N LYS A 88 10.89 9.10 -6.76
CA LYS A 88 10.05 8.23 -7.60
C LYS A 88 8.87 7.65 -6.84
N PHE A 89 9.06 7.20 -5.62
CA PHE A 89 7.96 6.71 -4.80
C PHE A 89 6.88 7.76 -4.57
N ASN A 90 7.27 9.00 -4.29
CA ASN A 90 6.32 10.10 -4.15
C ASN A 90 5.62 10.41 -5.49
N GLU A 91 6.33 10.39 -6.61
CA GLU A 91 5.74 10.57 -7.94
C GLU A 91 4.69 9.48 -8.26
N ILE A 92 5.00 8.21 -7.94
CA ILE A 92 4.03 7.11 -8.06
C ILE A 92 2.82 7.42 -7.17
N MET A 93 3.03 7.73 -5.90
CA MET A 93 1.96 8.02 -4.94
C MET A 93 1.06 9.18 -5.32
N ASP A 94 1.58 10.18 -6.02
CA ASP A 94 0.86 11.35 -6.50
C ASP A 94 0.12 11.07 -7.82
N SER A 95 0.52 10.05 -8.57
CA SER A 95 -0.14 9.66 -9.82
C SER A 95 -1.49 8.96 -9.60
N TYR A 96 -1.72 8.41 -8.40
CA TYR A 96 -2.96 7.71 -8.05
C TYR A 96 -3.96 8.60 -7.29
N ASP A 97 -5.15 8.77 -7.86
CA ASP A 97 -6.29 9.38 -7.17
C ASP A 97 -7.00 8.36 -6.25
N LEU A 98 -6.88 8.57 -4.94
CA LEU A 98 -7.57 7.76 -3.93
C LEU A 98 -9.08 7.64 -4.15
N ASN A 99 -9.75 8.70 -4.61
CA ASN A 99 -11.19 8.65 -4.84
C ASN A 99 -11.52 7.72 -6.02
N ALA A 100 -10.69 7.74 -7.05
CA ALA A 100 -10.81 6.83 -8.19
C ALA A 100 -10.57 5.38 -7.74
N LEU A 101 -9.54 5.13 -6.92
CA LEU A 101 -9.25 3.79 -6.38
C LEU A 101 -10.38 3.28 -5.47
N PHE A 102 -10.89 4.12 -4.57
CA PHE A 102 -12.02 3.75 -3.72
C PHE A 102 -13.24 3.35 -4.55
N LYS A 103 -13.54 4.09 -5.62
CA LYS A 103 -14.61 3.75 -6.55
C LYS A 103 -14.34 2.44 -7.29
N LYS A 104 -13.11 2.21 -7.76
CA LYS A 104 -12.69 0.98 -8.47
C LYS A 104 -12.88 -0.26 -7.61
N TYR A 105 -12.51 -0.20 -6.34
CA TYR A 105 -12.56 -1.33 -5.40
C TYR A 105 -13.81 -1.36 -4.51
N GLY A 106 -14.78 -0.46 -4.72
CA GLY A 106 -16.02 -0.42 -3.92
C GLY A 106 -15.82 -0.02 -2.46
N MET A 107 -14.74 0.69 -2.14
CA MET A 107 -14.40 1.20 -0.82
C MET A 107 -15.01 2.58 -0.60
N LYS A 108 -15.30 2.93 0.66
CA LYS A 108 -15.71 4.29 1.06
C LYS A 108 -14.55 5.12 1.56
N ASN A 109 -13.59 4.48 2.22
CA ASN A 109 -12.38 5.08 2.76
C ASN A 109 -11.33 4.00 3.07
N LEU A 110 -10.18 4.40 3.60
CA LEU A 110 -9.07 3.50 3.91
C LEU A 110 -9.39 2.43 4.97
N ASN A 111 -10.38 2.61 5.83
CA ASN A 111 -10.78 1.57 6.79
C ASN A 111 -11.41 0.35 6.11
N ASP A 112 -11.82 0.49 4.85
CA ASP A 112 -12.33 -0.59 4.03
C ASP A 112 -11.19 -1.37 3.35
N VAL A 113 -9.90 -1.08 3.63
CA VAL A 113 -8.76 -1.73 2.97
C VAL A 113 -8.75 -3.25 3.14
N GLY A 114 -9.24 -3.77 4.27
CA GLY A 114 -9.37 -5.21 4.48
C GLY A 114 -10.45 -5.88 3.61
N MET A 115 -11.22 -5.11 2.82
CA MET A 115 -12.12 -5.66 1.79
C MET A 115 -11.39 -6.06 0.50
N LEU A 116 -10.12 -5.67 0.34
CA LEU A 116 -9.28 -6.14 -0.75
C LEU A 116 -9.00 -7.65 -0.61
N ASP A 117 -8.66 -8.32 -1.70
CA ASP A 117 -8.26 -9.73 -1.68
C ASP A 117 -6.84 -9.87 -1.13
N MET A 118 -6.72 -9.77 0.20
CA MET A 118 -5.45 -9.82 0.92
C MET A 118 -4.68 -11.11 0.65
N LYS A 119 -5.37 -12.24 0.47
CA LYS A 119 -4.71 -13.52 0.16
C LYS A 119 -4.02 -13.47 -1.19
N ARG A 120 -4.70 -12.92 -2.20
CA ARG A 120 -4.11 -12.72 -3.52
C ARG A 120 -2.93 -11.76 -3.43
N ILE A 121 -3.07 -10.62 -2.76
CA ILE A 121 -1.99 -9.63 -2.62
C ILE A 121 -0.76 -10.23 -1.94
N LEU A 122 -0.93 -10.90 -0.80
CA LEU A 122 0.16 -11.54 -0.06
C LEU A 122 0.85 -12.66 -0.85
N SER A 123 0.20 -13.26 -1.84
CA SER A 123 0.84 -14.27 -2.68
C SER A 123 1.82 -13.70 -3.71
N PHE A 124 1.80 -12.38 -3.90
CA PHE A 124 2.74 -11.64 -4.75
C PHE A 124 3.87 -10.97 -3.95
N LEU A 125 3.79 -10.98 -2.62
CA LEU A 125 4.84 -10.50 -1.70
C LEU A 125 5.73 -11.68 -1.29
#